data_AF-A0A658IDY7-F1
#
_entry.id   AF-A0A658IDY7-F1
#
_cell.length_a   1.000
_cell.length_b   1.000
_cell.length_c   1.000
_cell.angle_alpha   90.00
_cell.angle_beta   90.00
_cell.angle_gamma   90.00
#
_symmetry.space_group_name_H-M   'P 1'
#
loop_
_entity.id
_entity.type
_entity.pdbx_description
1 polymer ?
#
loop_
_entity_poly.entity_id
_entity_poly.type
_entity_poly.pdbx_seq_one_letter_code
_entity_poly.pdbx_strand_id
1 'polypeptide(L)'
;MSGEESQFSYGVTAMHVNQNVGTSGTLSGNYRSVSSSLMASASTGKSYRSASAGMSGTVVGHSGGLTFTPYTSDTFALVEAKGAEGAKVSSYPGVRIDSHGYAVVPYLNPYQMNDISIDPKGIPAQTELESTNQKSAPYSGAVVKMKYDTRQGTAVLINVTWKGEPVPFGAEVLDSQGNRVGSTGQGGQIYTRATRDHDRLQVKWTETQPIQCQVSYQLMPVAAGRTAPLLQQFNRLCE
;
A
#
# COMPACT_ATOMS: atom_id res chain seq x y z
N MET A 1 -15.20 -18.56 -6.05
CA MET A 1 -14.66 -17.58 -5.07
C MET A 1 -15.37 -16.27 -5.33
N SER A 2 -15.72 -15.52 -4.29
CA SER A 2 -16.55 -14.32 -4.37
C SER A 2 -15.99 -13.22 -3.45
N GLY A 3 -16.31 -11.97 -3.75
CA GLY A 3 -15.73 -10.79 -3.08
C GLY A 3 -14.64 -10.12 -3.91
N GLU A 4 -14.43 -8.83 -3.68
CA GLU A 4 -13.47 -7.99 -4.41
C GLU A 4 -12.04 -8.54 -4.39
N GLU A 5 -11.67 -9.30 -3.36
CA GLU A 5 -10.36 -9.94 -3.20
C GLU A 5 -10.45 -11.46 -3.12
N SER A 6 -11.56 -12.05 -3.61
CA SER A 6 -11.83 -13.49 -3.46
C SER A 6 -11.81 -13.95 -2.00
N GLN A 7 -12.20 -13.07 -1.07
CA GLN A 7 -12.16 -13.34 0.36
C GLN A 7 -13.16 -14.41 0.82
N PHE A 8 -14.16 -14.75 0.01
CA PHE A 8 -15.14 -15.79 0.32
C PHE A 8 -15.01 -16.97 -0.66
N SER A 9 -14.86 -18.18 -0.13
CA SER A 9 -14.99 -19.42 -0.89
C SER A 9 -16.08 -20.28 -0.28
N TYR A 10 -16.82 -20.96 -1.15
CA TYR A 10 -17.84 -21.92 -0.76
C TYR A 10 -17.71 -23.15 -1.66
N GLY A 11 -18.08 -24.31 -1.14
CA GLY A 11 -18.00 -25.58 -1.83
C GLY A 11 -19.14 -26.47 -1.41
N VAL A 12 -19.74 -27.15 -2.38
CA VAL A 12 -20.74 -28.18 -2.17
C VAL A 12 -20.24 -29.45 -2.84
N THR A 13 -20.25 -30.56 -2.11
CA THR A 13 -19.82 -31.87 -2.62
C THR A 13 -20.89 -32.88 -2.28
N ALA A 14 -21.30 -33.68 -3.26
CA ALA A 14 -22.20 -34.81 -3.08
C ALA A 14 -21.53 -36.07 -3.61
N MET A 15 -21.62 -37.17 -2.86
CA MET A 15 -21.00 -38.43 -3.23
C MET A 15 -21.97 -39.58 -2.96
N HIS A 16 -22.01 -40.56 -3.85
CA HIS A 16 -22.78 -41.78 -3.70
C HIS A 16 -21.85 -42.99 -3.89
N VAL A 17 -21.83 -43.90 -2.91
CA VAL A 17 -20.96 -45.08 -2.92
C VAL A 17 -21.80 -46.35 -2.80
N ASN A 18 -21.67 -47.24 -3.78
CA ASN A 18 -22.26 -48.58 -3.78
C ASN A 18 -21.48 -49.52 -2.84
N GLN A 19 -22.11 -50.60 -2.38
CA GLN A 19 -21.69 -51.46 -1.24
C GLN A 19 -22.09 -50.93 0.15
N ASN A 20 -23.36 -50.53 0.29
CA ASN A 20 -24.02 -50.24 1.58
C ASN A 20 -23.56 -48.98 2.34
N VAL A 21 -22.65 -48.18 1.77
CA VAL A 21 -22.10 -46.93 2.37
C VAL A 21 -23.07 -45.74 2.24
N GLY A 22 -23.85 -45.64 1.16
CA GLY A 22 -24.93 -44.66 0.98
C GLY A 22 -24.50 -43.32 0.38
N THR A 23 -25.39 -42.33 0.44
CA THR A 23 -25.17 -40.96 -0.07
C THR A 23 -24.61 -40.07 1.03
N SER A 24 -23.64 -39.23 0.69
CA SER A 24 -23.11 -38.19 1.56
C SER A 24 -23.09 -36.84 0.87
N GLY A 25 -23.19 -35.77 1.66
CA GLY A 25 -23.14 -34.40 1.21
C GLY A 25 -22.34 -33.55 2.18
N THR A 26 -21.52 -32.64 1.65
CA THR A 26 -20.76 -31.67 2.42
C THR A 26 -20.97 -30.27 1.85
N LEU A 27 -21.25 -29.32 2.72
CA LEU A 27 -21.24 -27.89 2.46
C LEU A 27 -20.10 -27.28 3.27
N SER A 28 -19.23 -26.51 2.62
CA SER A 28 -18.13 -25.81 3.28
C SER A 28 -18.09 -24.35 2.83
N GLY A 29 -17.73 -23.46 3.74
CA GLY A 29 -17.48 -22.05 3.50
C GLY A 29 -16.23 -21.59 4.22
N ASN A 30 -15.48 -20.69 3.60
CA ASN A 30 -14.34 -20.02 4.20
C ASN A 30 -14.39 -18.52 3.89
N TYR A 31 -14.16 -17.70 4.90
CA TYR A 31 -14.13 -16.26 4.83
C TYR A 31 -12.82 -15.74 5.40
N ARG A 32 -12.06 -15.03 4.57
CA ARG A 32 -10.79 -14.40 4.96
C ARG A 32 -11.03 -12.92 5.28
N SER A 33 -10.95 -12.60 6.57
CA SER A 33 -10.90 -11.20 7.04
C SER A 33 -9.47 -10.65 6.93
N VAL A 34 -9.28 -9.37 7.23
CA VAL A 34 -7.97 -8.71 7.30
C VAL A 34 -7.11 -9.20 8.47
N SER A 35 -7.72 -9.79 9.49
CA SER A 35 -7.04 -10.23 10.72
C SER A 35 -7.12 -11.73 10.99
N SER A 36 -8.10 -12.43 10.41
CA SER A 36 -8.38 -13.85 10.70
C SER A 36 -9.08 -14.55 9.53
N SER A 37 -8.85 -15.86 9.38
CA SER A 37 -9.62 -16.73 8.48
C SER A 37 -10.68 -17.49 9.27
N LEU A 38 -11.92 -17.47 8.81
CA LEU A 38 -13.06 -18.18 9.39
C LEU A 38 -13.48 -19.30 8.46
N MET A 39 -13.68 -20.50 8.98
CA MET A 39 -14.13 -21.66 8.22
C MET A 39 -15.35 -22.29 8.89
N ALA A 40 -16.30 -22.75 8.08
CA ALA A 40 -17.45 -23.50 8.56
C ALA A 40 -17.76 -24.62 7.58
N SER A 41 -18.14 -25.79 8.08
CA SER A 41 -18.63 -26.87 7.23
C SER A 41 -19.71 -27.68 7.93
N ALA A 42 -20.62 -28.23 7.13
CA ALA A 42 -21.63 -29.16 7.56
C ALA A 42 -21.62 -30.35 6.60
N SER A 43 -21.60 -31.56 7.15
CA SER A 43 -21.64 -32.80 6.39
C SER A 43 -22.67 -33.76 6.95
N THR A 44 -23.30 -34.50 6.05
CA THR A 44 -24.30 -35.51 6.36
C THR A 44 -24.03 -36.75 5.54
N GLY A 45 -24.19 -37.91 6.16
CA GLY A 45 -24.12 -39.21 5.50
C GLY A 45 -25.14 -40.18 6.07
N LYS A 46 -25.09 -41.43 5.64
CA LYS A 46 -26.06 -42.48 6.03
C LYS A 46 -26.13 -42.72 7.55
N SER A 47 -25.01 -42.56 8.26
CA SER A 47 -24.91 -42.85 9.71
C SER A 47 -24.32 -41.71 10.55
N TYR A 48 -24.10 -40.53 9.96
CA TYR A 48 -23.49 -39.41 10.68
C TYR A 48 -24.01 -38.06 10.20
N ARG A 49 -23.96 -37.08 11.11
CA ARG A 49 -24.08 -35.66 10.82
C ARG A 49 -23.00 -34.95 11.61
N SER A 50 -22.25 -34.09 10.94
CA SER A 50 -21.20 -33.30 11.58
C SER A 50 -21.29 -31.86 11.12
N ALA A 51 -21.03 -30.95 12.06
CA ALA A 51 -20.83 -29.56 11.80
C ALA A 51 -19.52 -29.13 12.46
N SER A 52 -18.75 -28.31 11.77
CA SER A 52 -17.50 -27.75 12.28
C SER A 52 -17.43 -26.27 11.95
N ALA A 53 -16.82 -25.53 12.86
CA ALA A 53 -16.45 -24.14 12.64
C ALA A 53 -15.05 -23.93 13.22
N GLY A 54 -14.28 -23.05 12.61
CA GLY A 54 -12.92 -22.76 13.02
C GLY A 54 -12.52 -21.33 12.69
N MET A 55 -11.57 -20.82 13.45
CA MET A 55 -10.91 -19.56 13.19
C MET A 55 -9.40 -19.78 13.27
N SER A 56 -8.66 -19.24 12.31
CA SER A 56 -7.20 -19.25 12.29
C SER A 56 -6.64 -17.87 11.96
N GLY A 57 -5.40 -17.63 12.35
CA GLY A 57 -4.68 -16.39 12.12
C GLY A 57 -3.40 -16.35 12.94
N THR A 58 -2.58 -15.33 12.73
CA THR A 58 -1.35 -15.10 13.48
C THR A 58 -1.35 -13.69 14.06
N VAL A 59 -0.78 -13.56 15.25
CA VAL A 59 -0.54 -12.27 15.91
C VAL A 59 0.96 -12.09 16.06
N VAL A 60 1.47 -10.95 15.61
CA VAL A 60 2.87 -10.58 15.75
C VAL A 60 2.97 -9.38 16.70
N GLY A 61 3.71 -9.55 17.78
CA GLY A 61 4.10 -8.46 18.67
C GLY A 61 5.41 -7.82 18.21
N HIS A 62 5.44 -6.50 18.13
CA HIS A 62 6.61 -5.73 17.71
C HIS A 62 6.66 -4.37 18.42
N SER A 63 7.72 -3.58 18.18
CA SER A 63 7.92 -2.28 18.84
C SER A 63 6.81 -1.23 18.56
N GLY A 64 5.97 -1.49 17.57
CA GLY A 64 4.83 -0.64 17.19
C GLY A 64 3.48 -1.13 17.69
N GLY A 65 3.42 -2.24 18.43
CA GLY A 65 2.18 -2.82 18.94
C GLY A 65 1.95 -4.27 18.52
N LEU A 66 0.69 -4.62 18.29
CA LEU A 66 0.26 -5.94 17.83
C LEU A 66 -0.34 -5.80 16.42
N THR A 67 0.13 -6.64 15.50
CA THR A 67 -0.43 -6.71 14.14
C THR A 67 -0.94 -8.13 13.88
N PHE A 68 -2.09 -8.23 13.23
CA PHE A 68 -2.80 -9.49 12.96
C PHE A 68 -2.73 -9.83 11.47
N THR A 69 -2.79 -11.11 11.15
CA THR A 69 -2.90 -11.59 9.77
C THR A 69 -3.75 -12.87 9.72
N PRO A 70 -4.57 -13.06 8.68
CA PRO A 70 -5.39 -14.27 8.54
C PRO A 70 -4.57 -15.51 8.17
N TYR A 71 -3.26 -15.36 7.97
CA TYR A 71 -2.36 -16.41 7.53
C TYR A 71 -1.51 -16.95 8.67
N THR A 72 -1.19 -18.24 8.60
CA THR A 72 -0.26 -18.91 9.50
C THR A 72 0.95 -19.37 8.70
N SER A 73 2.15 -19.01 9.17
CA SER A 73 3.44 -19.29 8.54
C SER A 73 4.52 -19.29 9.62
N ASP A 74 5.75 -19.69 9.27
CA ASP A 74 6.89 -19.67 10.19
C ASP A 74 7.78 -18.43 9.97
N THR A 75 7.82 -17.90 8.75
CA THR A 75 8.69 -16.77 8.38
C THR A 75 7.83 -15.64 7.83
N PHE A 76 7.98 -14.45 8.40
CA PHE A 76 7.13 -13.29 8.11
C PHE A 76 7.95 -12.05 7.77
N ALA A 77 7.35 -11.13 7.00
CA ALA A 77 7.74 -9.73 7.00
C ALA A 77 6.75 -8.90 7.81
N LEU A 78 7.27 -8.07 8.71
CA LEU A 78 6.55 -6.97 9.34
C LEU A 78 6.75 -5.72 8.48
N VAL A 79 5.74 -5.37 7.71
CA VAL A 79 5.73 -4.14 6.92
C VAL A 79 5.34 -2.97 7.81
N GLU A 80 6.15 -1.90 7.79
CA GLU A 80 5.85 -0.62 8.42
C GLU A 80 5.71 0.45 7.33
N ALA A 81 4.52 1.02 7.18
CA ALA A 81 4.19 2.09 6.24
C ALA A 81 3.24 3.09 6.90
N LYS A 82 3.80 4.03 7.69
CA LYS A 82 3.02 4.95 8.52
C LYS A 82 2.16 5.88 7.67
N GLY A 83 0.86 5.96 7.97
CA GLY A 83 -0.08 6.80 7.23
C GLY A 83 -0.56 6.21 5.89
N ALA A 84 -0.05 5.04 5.48
CA ALA A 84 -0.52 4.33 4.28
C ALA A 84 -1.65 3.34 4.60
N GLU A 85 -2.53 3.68 5.55
CA GLU A 85 -3.67 2.83 5.94
C GLU A 85 -4.49 2.43 4.71
N GLY A 86 -4.89 1.16 4.65
CA GLY A 86 -5.69 0.63 3.55
C GLY A 86 -4.89 0.19 2.32
N ALA A 87 -3.59 0.50 2.23
CA ALA A 87 -2.73 -0.02 1.18
C ALA A 87 -2.72 -1.55 1.21
N LYS A 88 -2.76 -2.18 0.04
CA LYS A 88 -2.77 -3.65 -0.07
C LYS A 88 -1.34 -4.17 -0.23
N VAL A 89 -1.04 -5.32 0.34
CA VAL A 89 0.21 -6.02 0.02
C VAL A 89 -0.05 -6.90 -1.20
N SER A 90 0.65 -6.63 -2.29
CA SER A 90 0.53 -7.35 -3.56
C SER A 90 0.78 -8.84 -3.37
N SER A 91 0.00 -9.67 -4.06
CA SER A 91 0.09 -11.14 -3.99
C SER A 91 -0.37 -11.78 -2.67
N TYR A 92 -0.80 -11.01 -1.68
CA TYR A 92 -1.33 -11.51 -0.40
C TYR A 92 -2.77 -11.02 -0.16
N PRO A 93 -3.79 -11.71 -0.72
CA PRO A 93 -5.19 -11.30 -0.59
C PRO A 93 -5.63 -11.09 0.86
N GLY A 94 -6.31 -9.98 1.15
CA GLY A 94 -6.75 -9.63 2.49
C GLY A 94 -5.68 -9.04 3.42
N VAL A 95 -4.39 -9.04 3.04
CA VAL A 95 -3.34 -8.35 3.82
C VAL A 95 -3.32 -6.87 3.43
N ARG A 96 -3.60 -6.01 4.41
CA ARG A 96 -3.59 -4.55 4.25
C ARG A 96 -2.85 -3.88 5.38
N ILE A 97 -2.30 -2.71 5.10
CA ILE A 97 -1.74 -1.82 6.13
C ILE A 97 -2.88 -1.36 7.03
N ASP A 98 -2.75 -1.61 8.32
CA ASP A 98 -3.72 -1.20 9.33
C ASP A 98 -3.62 0.29 9.67
N SER A 99 -4.50 0.76 10.56
CA SER A 99 -4.53 2.16 11.00
C SER A 99 -3.30 2.60 11.78
N HIS A 100 -2.52 1.65 12.32
CA HIS A 100 -1.23 1.93 12.96
C HIS A 100 -0.07 1.95 11.95
N GLY A 101 -0.34 1.69 10.67
CA GLY A 101 0.65 1.67 9.60
C GLY A 101 1.45 0.38 9.53
N TYR A 102 0.87 -0.75 9.92
CA TYR A 102 1.54 -2.06 9.89
C TYR A 102 0.77 -3.13 9.12
N ALA A 103 1.49 -4.09 8.56
CA ALA A 103 0.94 -5.34 8.06
C ALA A 103 1.92 -6.50 8.29
N VAL A 104 1.39 -7.71 8.43
CA VAL A 104 2.19 -8.93 8.55
C VAL A 104 1.99 -9.77 7.30
N VAL A 105 3.09 -9.93 6.56
CA VAL A 105 3.13 -10.66 5.30
C VAL A 105 3.68 -12.08 5.55
N PRO A 106 2.89 -13.12 5.26
CA PRO A 106 3.28 -14.52 5.49
C PRO A 106 4.14 -15.08 4.34
N TYR A 107 4.57 -16.33 4.51
CA TYR A 107 5.11 -17.17 3.42
C TYR A 107 6.39 -16.65 2.77
N LEU A 108 7.26 -15.99 3.55
CA LEU A 108 8.59 -15.64 3.05
C LEU A 108 9.43 -16.91 2.92
N ASN A 109 10.06 -17.09 1.77
CA ASN A 109 11.00 -18.18 1.51
C ASN A 109 12.32 -17.89 2.24
N PRO A 110 12.73 -18.73 3.20
CA PRO A 110 14.00 -18.54 3.89
C PRO A 110 15.19 -18.61 2.92
N TYR A 111 16.21 -17.79 3.19
CA TYR A 111 17.47 -17.73 2.42
C TYR A 111 17.30 -17.34 0.94
N GLN A 112 16.14 -16.84 0.55
CA GLN A 112 15.85 -16.39 -0.81
C GLN A 112 15.39 -14.94 -0.80
N MET A 113 15.64 -14.21 -1.88
CA MET A 113 15.11 -12.87 -2.04
C MET A 113 13.60 -12.92 -2.23
N ASN A 114 12.87 -12.42 -1.25
CA ASN A 114 11.43 -12.21 -1.29
C ASN A 114 11.16 -10.76 -1.68
N ASP A 115 10.28 -10.56 -2.65
CA ASP A 115 9.88 -9.24 -3.13
C ASP A 115 8.52 -8.88 -2.53
N ILE A 116 8.48 -7.83 -1.72
CA ILE A 116 7.26 -7.37 -1.05
C ILE A 116 6.86 -6.04 -1.69
N SER A 117 5.76 -6.06 -2.43
CA SER A 117 5.21 -4.86 -3.06
C SER A 117 3.93 -4.42 -2.37
N ILE A 118 3.74 -3.11 -2.26
CA ILE A 118 2.55 -2.46 -1.71
C ILE A 118 1.82 -1.76 -2.86
N ASP A 119 0.53 -2.04 -3.02
CA ASP A 119 -0.37 -1.28 -3.90
C ASP A 119 -0.87 -0.04 -3.13
N PRO A 120 -0.46 1.19 -3.53
CA PRO A 120 -0.90 2.42 -2.88
C PRO A 120 -2.38 2.74 -3.14
N LYS A 121 -3.09 1.95 -3.96
CA LYS A 121 -4.51 2.18 -4.22
C LYS A 121 -5.32 2.11 -2.92
N GLY A 122 -5.98 3.21 -2.59
CA GLY A 122 -6.84 3.32 -1.42
C GLY A 122 -6.19 3.96 -0.19
N ILE A 123 -4.89 4.32 -0.25
CA ILE A 123 -4.27 5.13 0.81
C ILE A 123 -4.87 6.55 0.86
N PRO A 124 -4.73 7.27 1.99
CA PRO A 124 -5.17 8.65 2.08
C PRO A 124 -4.58 9.50 0.95
N ALA A 125 -5.39 10.37 0.34
CA ALA A 125 -4.98 11.18 -0.82
C ALA A 125 -3.76 12.07 -0.55
N GLN A 126 -3.53 12.44 0.71
CA GLN A 126 -2.39 13.25 1.14
C GLN A 126 -1.12 12.43 1.41
N THR A 127 -1.19 11.10 1.36
CA THR A 127 -0.04 10.22 1.57
C THR A 127 0.51 9.70 0.25
N GLU A 128 1.82 9.61 0.16
CA GLU A 128 2.58 8.98 -0.92
C GLU A 128 3.61 8.03 -0.33
N LEU A 129 3.88 6.90 -0.99
CA LEU A 129 4.96 5.99 -0.63
C LEU A 129 6.21 6.37 -1.44
N GLU A 130 7.37 6.54 -0.77
CA GLU A 130 8.63 6.83 -1.45
C GLU A 130 9.12 5.65 -2.29
N SER A 131 8.84 4.43 -1.82
CA SER A 131 8.98 3.19 -2.58
C SER A 131 7.75 2.35 -2.35
N THR A 132 7.29 1.66 -3.38
CA THR A 132 6.22 0.66 -3.29
C THR A 132 6.76 -0.76 -3.26
N ASN A 133 8.08 -0.95 -3.27
CA ASN A 133 8.69 -2.26 -3.36
C ASN A 133 9.99 -2.38 -2.54
N GLN A 134 10.16 -3.50 -1.83
CA GLN A 134 11.40 -3.81 -1.11
C GLN A 134 11.67 -5.32 -1.12
N LYS A 135 12.95 -5.68 -0.98
CA LYS A 135 13.42 -7.06 -1.01
C LYS A 135 14.10 -7.45 0.29
N SER A 136 13.89 -8.69 0.71
CA SER A 136 14.55 -9.25 1.90
C SER A 136 14.78 -10.75 1.76
N ALA A 137 15.91 -11.23 2.31
CA ALA A 137 16.25 -12.65 2.39
C ALA A 137 16.32 -13.09 3.86
N PRO A 138 15.19 -13.45 4.49
CA PRO A 138 15.14 -13.79 5.91
C PRO A 138 15.71 -15.19 6.20
N TYR A 139 16.15 -15.38 7.45
CA TYR A 139 16.40 -16.72 8.00
C TYR A 139 15.08 -17.46 8.26
N SER A 140 15.14 -18.78 8.37
CA SER A 140 13.97 -19.58 8.74
C SER A 140 13.46 -19.19 10.12
N GLY A 141 12.17 -18.94 10.26
CA GLY A 141 11.55 -18.53 11.53
C GLY A 141 11.67 -17.04 11.84
N ALA A 142 12.28 -16.24 10.96
CA ALA A 142 12.48 -14.82 11.22
C ALA A 142 11.21 -14.00 10.95
N VAL A 143 11.06 -12.91 11.72
CA VAL A 143 10.11 -11.83 11.44
C VAL A 143 10.93 -10.60 11.06
N VAL A 144 11.09 -10.36 9.75
CA VAL A 144 11.91 -9.26 9.25
C VAL A 144 11.10 -7.98 9.14
N LYS A 145 11.57 -6.89 9.77
CA LYS A 145 10.94 -5.58 9.62
C LYS A 145 11.33 -4.94 8.29
N MET A 146 10.35 -4.51 7.51
CA MET A 146 10.52 -3.82 6.23
C MET A 146 9.82 -2.46 6.30
N LYS A 147 10.61 -1.38 6.25
CA LYS A 147 10.11 -0.02 6.44
C LYS A 147 9.95 0.69 5.11
N TYR A 148 8.73 1.09 4.78
CA TYR A 148 8.38 1.89 3.61
C TYR A 148 8.13 3.32 4.06
N ASP A 149 9.01 4.22 3.64
CA ASP A 149 8.89 5.63 3.97
C ASP A 149 7.71 6.26 3.21
N THR A 150 6.97 7.10 3.92
CA THR A 150 5.81 7.82 3.39
C THR A 150 6.04 9.32 3.46
N ARG A 151 5.52 10.02 2.46
CA ARG A 151 5.46 11.48 2.42
C ARG A 151 4.02 11.94 2.56
N GLN A 152 3.81 12.97 3.35
CA GLN A 152 2.52 13.63 3.48
C GLN A 152 2.54 14.96 2.71
N GLY A 153 1.38 15.35 2.19
CA GLY A 153 1.18 16.64 1.50
C GLY A 153 0.22 16.52 0.34
N THR A 154 -0.18 17.64 -0.26
CA THR A 154 -1.00 17.65 -1.47
C THR A 154 -0.11 17.43 -2.70
N ALA A 155 -0.49 16.53 -3.60
CA ALA A 155 0.26 16.33 -4.84
C ALA A 155 0.08 17.55 -5.75
N VAL A 156 1.20 18.12 -6.18
CA VAL A 156 1.25 19.30 -7.04
C VAL A 156 2.12 19.03 -8.24
N LEU A 157 1.62 19.39 -9.43
CA LEU A 157 2.39 19.43 -10.67
C LEU A 157 2.46 20.87 -11.18
N ILE A 158 3.66 21.41 -11.33
CA ILE A 158 3.86 22.78 -11.80
C ILE A 158 4.61 22.73 -13.13
N ASN A 159 3.99 23.21 -14.21
CA ASN A 159 4.69 23.45 -15.46
C ASN A 159 5.39 24.81 -15.35
N VAL A 160 6.73 24.80 -15.43
CA VAL A 160 7.57 25.98 -15.23
C VAL A 160 8.30 26.34 -16.51
N THR A 161 8.18 27.61 -16.90
CA THR A 161 8.93 28.20 -18.02
C THR A 161 9.84 29.33 -17.55
N TRP A 162 11.02 29.43 -18.16
CA TRP A 162 11.98 30.50 -17.95
C TRP A 162 12.33 31.12 -19.30
N LYS A 163 12.14 32.44 -19.44
CA LYS A 163 12.36 33.18 -20.71
C LYS A 163 11.60 32.59 -21.91
N GLY A 164 10.41 32.05 -21.67
CA GLY A 164 9.54 31.48 -22.71
C GLY A 164 9.81 30.00 -23.03
N GLU A 165 10.89 29.42 -22.49
CA GLU A 165 11.25 28.01 -22.69
C GLU A 165 11.03 27.19 -21.40
N PRO A 166 10.79 25.88 -21.48
CA PRO A 166 10.72 25.02 -20.30
C PRO A 166 12.03 25.03 -19.51
N VAL A 167 11.94 24.98 -18.18
CA VAL A 167 13.14 24.80 -17.34
C VAL A 167 13.83 23.47 -17.70
N PRO A 168 15.17 23.42 -17.75
CA PRO A 168 15.89 22.20 -18.13
C PRO A 168 15.55 20.99 -17.26
N PHE A 169 15.63 19.80 -17.83
CA PHE A 169 15.45 18.53 -17.12
C PHE A 169 16.52 18.36 -16.03
N GLY A 170 16.11 17.86 -14.86
CA GLY A 170 17.01 17.57 -13.74
C GLY A 170 17.43 18.78 -12.93
N ALA A 171 16.85 19.96 -13.16
CA ALA A 171 17.05 21.13 -12.30
C ALA A 171 16.57 20.81 -10.88
N GLU A 172 17.37 21.18 -9.88
CA GLU A 172 17.05 20.95 -8.48
C GLU A 172 15.95 21.89 -8.02
N VAL A 173 14.97 21.37 -7.27
CA VAL A 173 13.86 22.14 -6.70
C VAL A 173 13.94 22.09 -5.18
N LEU A 174 14.07 23.26 -4.57
CA LEU A 174 14.12 23.46 -3.13
C LEU A 174 12.87 24.20 -2.65
N ASP A 175 12.36 23.88 -1.47
CA ASP A 175 11.32 24.69 -0.82
C ASP A 175 11.90 25.97 -0.19
N SER A 176 11.04 26.80 0.41
CA SER A 176 11.50 28.03 1.07
C SER A 176 12.36 27.79 2.32
N GLN A 177 12.44 26.55 2.82
CA GLN A 177 13.30 26.17 3.94
C GLN A 177 14.66 25.62 3.47
N GLY A 178 14.85 25.48 2.15
CA GLY A 178 16.05 24.92 1.56
C GLY A 178 16.06 23.40 1.51
N ASN A 179 14.94 22.73 1.82
CA ASN A 179 14.84 21.28 1.67
C ASN A 179 14.65 20.94 0.19
N ARG A 180 15.33 19.88 -0.27
CA ARG A 180 15.11 19.35 -1.61
C ARG A 180 13.75 18.66 -1.68
N VAL A 181 12.86 19.20 -2.51
CA VAL A 181 11.48 18.70 -2.68
C VAL A 181 11.24 18.03 -4.02
N GLY A 182 12.22 18.05 -4.92
CA GLY A 182 12.16 17.33 -6.18
C GLY A 182 13.20 17.80 -7.20
N SER A 183 12.92 17.48 -8.46
CA SER A 183 13.63 17.99 -9.63
C SER A 183 12.66 18.21 -10.78
N THR A 184 13.04 19.01 -11.76
CA THR A 184 12.26 19.18 -12.99
C THR A 184 12.33 17.93 -13.87
N GLY A 185 11.17 17.46 -14.30
CA GLY A 185 11.00 16.46 -15.35
C GLY A 185 11.01 17.08 -16.75
N GLN A 186 10.66 16.27 -17.75
CA GLN A 186 10.58 16.72 -19.13
C GLN A 186 9.52 17.82 -19.29
N GLY A 187 9.77 18.80 -20.16
CA GLY A 187 8.86 19.93 -20.36
C GLY A 187 8.78 20.90 -19.19
N GLY A 188 9.78 20.96 -18.31
CA GLY A 188 9.83 21.90 -17.19
C GLY A 188 8.84 21.58 -16.07
N GLN A 189 8.46 20.30 -15.93
CA GLN A 189 7.45 19.86 -14.96
C GLN A 189 8.05 19.59 -13.59
N ILE A 190 7.50 20.19 -12.54
CA ILE A 190 7.88 19.91 -11.16
C ILE A 190 6.75 19.13 -10.51
N TYR A 191 7.02 17.91 -10.05
CA TYR A 191 6.12 17.16 -9.17
C TYR A 191 6.63 17.23 -7.73
N THR A 192 5.76 17.57 -6.79
CA THR A 192 6.09 17.60 -5.37
C THR A 192 4.88 17.39 -4.47
N ARG A 193 5.12 16.99 -3.22
CA ARG A 193 4.10 16.92 -2.17
C ARG A 193 4.17 18.20 -1.34
N ALA A 194 3.24 19.10 -1.59
CA ALA A 194 3.12 20.36 -0.86
C ALA A 194 2.61 20.11 0.56
N THR A 195 3.44 20.39 1.56
CA THR A 195 3.06 20.35 2.98
C THR A 195 2.43 21.65 3.48
N ARG A 196 2.50 22.72 2.67
CA ARG A 196 1.94 24.04 2.96
C ARG A 196 0.97 24.46 1.88
N ASP A 197 -0.02 25.25 2.27
CA ASP A 197 -1.03 25.79 1.35
C ASP A 197 -0.44 26.78 0.35
N HIS A 198 0.69 27.39 0.66
CA HIS A 198 1.42 28.27 -0.23
C HIS A 198 2.91 28.20 0.09
N ASP A 199 3.72 28.28 -0.96
CA ASP A 199 5.17 28.28 -0.84
C ASP A 199 5.84 28.89 -2.07
N ARG A 200 7.13 29.19 -1.92
CA ARG A 200 8.02 29.62 -2.98
C ARG A 200 9.14 28.61 -3.15
N LEU A 201 9.11 27.92 -4.28
CA LEU A 201 10.12 26.97 -4.70
C LEU A 201 11.29 27.70 -5.38
N GLN A 202 12.50 27.32 -5.05
CA GLN A 202 13.72 27.77 -5.72
C GLN A 202 14.18 26.68 -6.67
N VAL A 203 14.26 27.00 -7.96
CA VAL A 203 14.71 26.07 -9.00
C VAL A 203 16.11 26.46 -9.42
N LYS A 204 17.07 25.53 -9.32
CA LYS A 204 18.49 25.75 -9.62
C LYS A 204 18.98 24.78 -10.68
N TRP A 205 19.68 25.30 -11.69
CA TRP A 205 20.38 24.46 -12.67
C TRP A 205 21.73 25.07 -13.05
N THR A 206 22.64 24.19 -13.48
CA THR A 206 24.05 24.46 -13.84
C THR A 206 24.98 24.66 -12.63
N GLU A 207 26.07 23.89 -12.55
CA GLU A 207 27.01 23.93 -11.41
C GLU A 207 28.01 25.09 -11.45
N THR A 208 28.41 25.54 -12.64
CA THR A 208 29.47 26.55 -12.83
C THR A 208 28.99 27.99 -12.70
N GLN A 209 27.74 28.26 -13.09
CA GLN A 209 27.01 29.50 -12.84
C GLN A 209 25.55 29.13 -12.56
N PRO A 210 25.16 28.97 -11.28
CA PRO A 210 23.83 28.51 -10.93
C PRO A 210 22.81 29.54 -11.39
N ILE A 211 22.10 29.21 -12.47
CA ILE A 211 20.90 29.93 -12.85
C ILE A 211 19.85 29.48 -11.85
N GLN A 212 19.32 30.45 -11.11
CA GLN A 212 18.27 30.24 -10.14
C GLN A 212 17.08 31.10 -10.51
N CYS A 213 15.89 30.56 -10.30
CA CYS A 213 14.65 31.31 -10.37
C CYS A 213 13.66 30.80 -9.32
N GLN A 214 12.61 31.58 -9.08
CA GLN A 214 11.61 31.32 -8.06
C GLN A 214 10.25 31.07 -8.69
N VAL A 215 9.53 30.10 -8.11
CA VAL A 215 8.17 29.74 -8.52
C VAL A 215 7.31 29.66 -7.27
N SER A 216 6.21 30.40 -7.25
CA SER A 216 5.24 30.32 -6.16
C SER A 216 4.01 29.47 -6.55
N TYR A 217 3.50 28.72 -5.58
CA TYR A 217 2.22 28.04 -5.70
C TYR A 217 1.31 28.41 -4.53
N GLN A 218 0.00 28.29 -4.78
CA GLN A 218 -1.03 28.40 -3.76
C GLN A 218 -2.06 27.30 -4.04
N LEU A 219 -2.20 26.37 -3.10
CA LEU A 219 -3.15 25.27 -3.19
C LEU A 219 -4.57 25.82 -3.26
N MET A 220 -5.38 25.21 -4.11
CA MET A 220 -6.81 25.48 -4.15
C MET A 220 -7.44 24.89 -2.87
N PRO A 221 -8.19 25.70 -2.09
CA PRO A 221 -8.85 25.21 -0.89
C PRO A 221 -9.88 24.15 -1.26
N VAL A 222 -9.83 23.02 -0.57
CA VAL A 222 -10.82 21.95 -0.72
C VAL A 222 -11.96 22.23 0.25
N ALA A 223 -13.15 22.52 -0.28
CA ALA A 223 -14.33 22.74 0.54
C ALA A 223 -14.65 21.50 1.40
N ALA A 224 -15.03 21.72 2.65
CA ALA A 224 -15.40 20.64 3.58
C ALA A 224 -16.46 19.73 2.95
N GLY A 225 -16.20 18.42 2.95
CA GLY A 225 -17.10 17.40 2.37
C GLY A 225 -16.91 17.12 0.88
N ARG A 226 -15.99 17.79 0.18
CA ARG A 226 -15.56 17.40 -1.17
C ARG A 226 -14.25 16.64 -1.15
N THR A 227 -14.14 15.62 -2.00
CA THR A 227 -12.88 14.89 -2.19
C THR A 227 -11.84 15.83 -2.78
N ALA A 228 -10.71 16.00 -2.08
CA ALA A 228 -9.58 16.75 -2.60
C ALA A 228 -9.13 16.15 -3.93
N PRO A 229 -8.80 16.96 -4.96
CA PRO A 229 -8.20 16.42 -6.17
C PRO A 229 -6.90 15.70 -5.81
N LEU A 230 -6.70 14.50 -6.38
CA LEU A 230 -5.49 13.70 -6.17
C LEU A 230 -4.21 14.43 -6.63
N LEU A 231 -4.35 15.38 -7.55
CA LEU A 231 -3.29 16.20 -8.11
C LEU A 231 -3.82 17.60 -8.45
N GLN A 232 -3.11 18.65 -8.03
CA GLN A 232 -3.36 20.03 -8.47
C GLN A 232 -2.30 20.46 -9.48
N GLN A 233 -2.71 21.10 -10.57
CA GLN A 233 -1.81 21.51 -11.65
C GLN A 233 -1.74 23.03 -11.75
N PHE A 234 -0.53 23.56 -11.94
CA PHE A 234 -0.27 24.99 -12.09
C PHE A 234 0.65 25.26 -13.28
N ASN A 235 0.44 26.39 -13.96
CA ASN A 235 1.38 26.94 -14.92
C ASN A 235 2.01 28.19 -14.31
N ARG A 236 3.34 28.26 -14.27
CA ARG A 236 4.07 29.37 -13.65
C ARG A 236 5.27 29.78 -14.47
N LEU A 237 5.51 31.09 -14.50
CA LEU A 237 6.77 31.65 -14.98
C LEU A 237 7.77 31.59 -13.83
N CYS A 238 9.00 31.25 -14.16
CA CYS A 238 10.11 31.29 -13.23
C CYS A 238 10.73 32.68 -13.25
N GLU A 239 10.62 33.39 -12.12
CA GLU A 239 11.11 34.76 -11.94
C GLU A 239 12.54 34.80 -11.37
#